data_AF-A0A942PV18-F1
#
_entry.id   AF-A0A942PV18-F1
#
_cell.length_a   1.000
_cell.length_b   1.000
_cell.length_c   1.000
_cell.angle_alpha   90.00
_cell.angle_beta   90.00
_cell.angle_gamma   90.00
#
_symmetry.space_group_name_H-M   'P 1'
#
loop_
_entity.id
_entity.type
_entity.pdbx_description
1 polymer ?
#
loop_
_entity_poly.entity_id
_entity_poly.type
_entity_poly.pdbx_seq_one_letter_code
_entity_poly.pdbx_strand_id
1 'polypeptide(L)'
;MIKYWLMKSEPSVYSIDNLKQDGFTLWDGVRNYQARNYMRDEMEVGDLALFYHSNVAPPGVAGICRICKTGLFDLTALDPASPYYDKRATLKNPIWATVEVEYVEKFPYFVSLMDLKDSLILQEIVLLNKGSRLSIIPIKHEQFDAIRALGHSPHEPPAFLPPNFEEHLF
;
A
#
# COMPACT_ATOMS: atom_id res chain seq x y z
N MET A 1 -17.68 -7.98 -6.90
CA MET A 1 -16.50 -8.52 -7.61
C MET A 1 -15.30 -7.91 -6.92
N ILE A 2 -14.28 -8.71 -6.58
CA ILE A 2 -13.10 -8.22 -5.85
C ILE A 2 -12.39 -7.15 -6.69
N LYS A 3 -12.06 -6.02 -6.09
CA LYS A 3 -11.20 -4.99 -6.69
C LYS A 3 -9.79 -5.10 -6.14
N TYR A 4 -8.86 -4.53 -6.90
CA TYR A 4 -7.43 -4.59 -6.59
C TYR A 4 -6.86 -3.18 -6.45
N TRP A 5 -5.98 -3.04 -5.48
CA TRP A 5 -5.41 -1.77 -5.08
C TRP A 5 -3.89 -1.87 -4.92
N LEU A 6 -3.23 -0.72 -4.82
CA LEU A 6 -1.89 -0.58 -4.30
C LEU A 6 -1.91 0.51 -3.23
N MET A 7 -1.41 0.18 -2.04
CA MET A 7 -1.41 1.06 -0.88
C MET A 7 0.03 1.28 -0.41
N LYS A 8 0.45 2.54 -0.36
CA LYS A 8 1.82 2.92 -0.01
C LYS A 8 1.98 3.12 1.49
N SER A 9 3.03 2.55 2.05
CA SER A 9 3.49 2.79 3.42
C SER A 9 5.02 2.94 3.43
N GLU A 10 5.55 3.76 4.33
CA GLU A 10 7.00 3.84 4.55
C GLU A 10 7.42 2.72 5.51
N PRO A 11 8.33 1.82 5.14
CA PRO A 11 8.65 0.65 5.96
C PRO A 11 9.33 1.00 7.29
N SER A 12 9.93 2.19 7.41
CA SER A 12 10.45 2.72 8.67
C SER A 12 9.36 3.16 9.66
N VAL A 13 8.13 3.40 9.16
CA VAL A 13 6.95 3.76 9.97
C VAL A 13 6.09 2.52 10.18
N TYR A 14 5.73 1.83 9.09
CA TYR A 14 4.88 0.65 9.14
C TYR A 14 5.12 -0.27 7.92
N SER A 15 5.79 -1.40 8.15
CA SER A 15 6.15 -2.39 7.13
C SER A 15 5.11 -3.51 6.99
N ILE A 16 5.29 -4.37 5.98
CA ILE A 16 4.46 -5.58 5.83
C ILE A 16 4.73 -6.58 6.96
N ASP A 17 5.93 -6.57 7.54
CA ASP A 17 6.28 -7.42 8.69
C ASP A 17 5.60 -6.93 9.97
N ASN A 18 5.41 -5.61 10.12
CA ASN A 18 4.57 -5.07 11.20
C ASN A 18 3.13 -5.56 11.04
N LEU A 19 2.56 -5.42 9.82
CA LEU A 19 1.20 -5.91 9.56
C LEU A 19 1.06 -7.42 9.79
N LYS A 20 2.08 -8.21 9.45
CA LYS A 20 2.11 -9.65 9.73
C LYS A 20 2.06 -9.96 11.23
N GLN A 21 2.78 -9.18 12.04
CA GLN A 21 2.80 -9.33 13.50
C GLN A 21 1.48 -8.88 14.14
N ASP A 22 0.95 -7.74 13.70
CA ASP A 22 -0.27 -7.13 14.25
C ASP A 22 -1.55 -7.85 13.76
N GLY A 23 -1.47 -8.54 12.63
CA GLY A 23 -2.58 -9.23 11.97
C GLY A 23 -3.45 -8.27 11.15
N PHE A 24 -3.83 -7.13 11.71
CA PHE A 24 -4.56 -6.07 11.03
C PHE A 24 -4.16 -4.68 11.54
N THR A 25 -4.47 -3.64 10.77
CA THR A 25 -4.26 -2.25 11.17
C THR A 25 -5.25 -1.29 10.51
N LEU A 26 -5.41 -0.11 11.10
CA LEU A 26 -6.09 1.01 10.47
C LEU A 26 -5.15 1.67 9.45
N TRP A 27 -5.62 1.92 8.23
CA TRP A 27 -4.81 2.59 7.21
C TRP A 27 -4.91 4.11 7.30
N ASP A 28 -4.36 4.67 8.39
CA ASP A 28 -4.47 6.08 8.72
C ASP A 28 -3.55 7.01 7.90
N GLY A 29 -3.60 8.31 8.20
CA GLY A 29 -2.63 9.29 7.70
C GLY A 29 -2.81 9.73 6.24
N VAL A 30 -3.80 9.18 5.51
CA VAL A 30 -4.09 9.60 4.13
C VAL A 30 -4.70 11.01 4.12
N ARG A 31 -3.98 11.96 3.52
CA ARG A 31 -4.39 13.39 3.39
C ARG A 31 -4.55 13.87 1.95
N ASN A 32 -4.75 12.94 1.02
CA ASN A 32 -5.07 13.23 -0.37
C ASN A 32 -6.56 12.95 -0.63
N TYR A 33 -7.30 13.91 -1.18
CA TYR A 33 -8.74 13.78 -1.40
C TYR A 33 -9.13 12.66 -2.37
N GLN A 34 -8.33 12.42 -3.41
CA GLN A 34 -8.60 11.35 -4.36
C GLN A 34 -8.38 9.98 -3.71
N ALA A 35 -7.24 9.81 -3.02
CA ALA A 35 -6.95 8.60 -2.26
C ALA A 35 -8.03 8.30 -1.20
N ARG A 36 -8.48 9.35 -0.49
CA ARG A 36 -9.60 9.27 0.45
C ARG A 36 -10.88 8.79 -0.24
N ASN A 37 -11.22 9.37 -1.38
CA ASN A 37 -12.45 9.01 -2.09
C ASN A 37 -12.40 7.54 -2.54
N TYR A 38 -11.26 7.03 -3.02
CA TYR A 38 -11.12 5.60 -3.32
C TYR A 38 -11.43 4.71 -2.11
N MET A 39 -10.86 5.01 -0.94
CA MET A 39 -11.13 4.25 0.28
C MET A 39 -12.58 4.36 0.75
N ARG A 40 -13.19 5.54 0.61
CA ARG A 40 -14.56 5.80 1.09
C ARG A 40 -15.63 5.22 0.17
N ASP A 41 -15.46 5.41 -1.13
CA ASP A 41 -16.52 5.25 -2.12
C ASP A 41 -16.36 3.97 -2.95
N GLU A 42 -15.14 3.43 -3.06
CA GLU A 42 -14.85 2.35 -3.99
C GLU A 42 -14.34 1.06 -3.35
N MET A 43 -13.63 1.12 -2.22
CA MET A 43 -13.14 -0.07 -1.52
C MET A 43 -14.28 -0.82 -0.83
N GLU A 44 -14.28 -2.14 -0.98
CA GLU A 44 -15.19 -3.07 -0.31
C GLU A 44 -14.42 -4.08 0.54
N VAL A 45 -15.08 -4.63 1.58
CA VAL A 45 -14.50 -5.73 2.36
C VAL A 45 -14.25 -6.92 1.45
N GLY A 46 -13.04 -7.47 1.50
CA GLY A 46 -12.60 -8.56 0.62
C GLY A 46 -11.72 -8.11 -0.54
N ASP A 47 -11.65 -6.81 -0.84
CA ASP A 47 -10.71 -6.26 -1.81
C ASP A 47 -9.26 -6.54 -1.41
N LEU A 48 -8.38 -6.72 -2.40
CA LEU A 48 -6.96 -6.99 -2.18
C LEU A 48 -6.11 -5.77 -2.54
N ALA A 49 -5.03 -5.57 -1.79
CA ALA A 49 -4.11 -4.47 -2.00
C ALA A 49 -2.65 -4.94 -1.98
N LEU A 50 -1.88 -4.49 -2.98
CA LEU A 50 -0.42 -4.60 -2.98
C LEU A 50 0.14 -3.64 -1.93
N PHE A 51 0.88 -4.17 -0.97
CA PHE A 51 1.54 -3.39 0.08
C PHE A 51 2.87 -2.84 -0.46
N TYR A 52 2.88 -1.55 -0.79
CA TYR A 52 4.01 -0.89 -1.43
C TYR A 52 4.86 -0.14 -0.40
N HIS A 53 6.15 -0.48 -0.30
CA HIS A 53 7.14 0.26 0.47
C HIS A 53 7.62 1.49 -0.29
N SER A 54 7.20 2.67 0.18
CA SER A 54 7.62 3.98 -0.33
C SER A 54 8.71 4.62 0.53
N ASN A 55 9.34 5.69 0.01
CA ASN A 55 10.36 6.46 0.72
C ASN A 55 11.54 5.59 1.25
N VAL A 56 11.86 4.53 0.53
CA VAL A 56 12.96 3.60 0.81
C VAL A 56 13.71 3.32 -0.50
N ALA A 57 14.95 2.83 -0.40
CA ALA A 57 15.76 2.45 -1.54
C ALA A 57 16.12 0.95 -1.44
N PRO A 58 15.69 0.11 -2.40
CA PRO A 58 14.75 0.40 -3.49
C PRO A 58 13.29 0.43 -3.00
N PRO A 59 12.41 1.29 -3.56
CA PRO A 59 10.98 1.22 -3.28
C PRO A 59 10.34 0.11 -4.12
N GLY A 60 9.21 -0.44 -3.67
CA GLY A 60 8.61 -1.60 -4.34
C GLY A 60 7.48 -2.25 -3.56
N VAL A 61 6.96 -3.37 -4.08
CA VAL A 61 5.88 -4.14 -3.46
C VAL A 61 6.48 -5.26 -2.61
N ALA A 62 6.09 -5.29 -1.34
CA ALA A 62 6.57 -6.26 -0.36
C ALA A 62 5.61 -7.44 -0.13
N GLY A 63 4.35 -7.32 -0.53
CA GLY A 63 3.34 -8.34 -0.30
C GLY A 63 1.92 -7.84 -0.56
N ILE A 64 0.95 -8.52 0.07
CA ILE A 64 -0.48 -8.28 -0.11
C ILE A 64 -1.16 -8.15 1.26
N CYS A 65 -2.10 -7.22 1.34
CA CYS A 65 -3.08 -7.13 2.40
C CYS A 65 -4.51 -7.19 1.82
N ARG A 66 -5.50 -7.41 2.69
CA ARG A 66 -6.93 -7.43 2.33
C ARG A 66 -7.65 -6.34 3.10
N ILE A 67 -8.60 -5.67 2.47
CA ILE A 67 -9.51 -4.76 3.16
C ILE A 67 -10.47 -5.60 4.02
N CYS A 68 -10.38 -5.47 5.33
CA CYS A 68 -11.21 -6.23 6.28
C CYS A 68 -12.34 -5.39 6.89
N LYS A 69 -12.26 -4.05 6.81
CA LYS A 69 -13.34 -3.15 7.26
C LYS A 69 -13.34 -1.83 6.49
N THR A 70 -14.54 -1.34 6.18
CA THR A 70 -14.76 -0.09 5.43
C THR A 70 -15.73 0.84 6.17
N GLY A 71 -15.99 2.03 5.62
CA GLY A 71 -16.88 3.01 6.23
C GLY A 71 -16.32 3.66 7.50
N LEU A 72 -14.98 3.68 7.64
CA LEU A 72 -14.28 4.23 8.79
C LEU A 72 -13.82 5.66 8.53
N PHE A 73 -13.58 6.38 9.63
CA PHE A 73 -12.98 7.70 9.62
C PHE A 73 -11.67 7.70 10.38
N ASP A 74 -10.71 8.47 9.87
CA ASP A 74 -9.38 8.57 10.46
C ASP A 74 -9.42 9.50 11.68
N LEU A 75 -9.43 8.91 12.88
CA LEU A 75 -9.46 9.65 14.14
C LEU A 75 -8.16 10.41 14.43
N THR A 76 -7.04 10.07 13.77
CA THR A 76 -5.79 10.81 13.91
C THR A 76 -5.93 12.27 13.43
N ALA A 77 -6.89 12.53 12.54
CA ALA A 77 -7.20 13.89 12.10
C ALA A 77 -7.77 14.79 13.21
N LEU A 78 -8.28 14.20 14.30
CA LEU A 78 -8.90 14.91 15.42
C LEU A 78 -7.91 15.21 16.55
N ASP A 79 -6.75 14.55 16.57
CA ASP A 79 -5.76 14.67 17.64
C ASP A 79 -4.72 15.76 17.29
N PRO A 80 -4.64 16.88 18.03
CA PRO A 80 -3.65 17.92 17.81
C PRO A 80 -2.18 17.49 17.95
N ALA A 81 -1.92 16.35 18.62
CA ALA A 81 -0.58 15.78 18.73
C ALA A 81 -0.20 14.89 17.53
N SER A 82 -1.17 14.49 16.72
CA SER A 82 -0.93 13.66 15.54
C SER A 82 -0.22 14.47 14.43
N PRO A 83 0.75 13.87 13.71
CA PRO A 83 1.31 14.48 12.50
C PRO A 83 0.26 14.67 11.39
N TYR A 84 -0.90 14.02 11.51
CA TYR A 84 -1.98 14.06 10.54
C TYR A 84 -3.19 14.87 10.99
N TYR A 85 -3.05 15.68 12.05
CA TYR A 85 -4.10 16.57 12.54
C TYR A 85 -4.66 17.49 11.44
N ASP A 86 -5.98 17.63 11.37
CA ASP A 86 -6.64 18.63 10.53
C ASP A 86 -7.69 19.35 11.36
N LYS A 87 -7.42 20.61 11.72
CA LYS A 87 -8.31 21.48 12.52
C LYS A 87 -9.75 21.62 11.99
N ARG A 88 -10.01 21.26 10.73
CA ARG A 88 -11.33 21.30 10.10
C ARG A 88 -12.12 20.02 10.34
N ALA A 89 -11.44 18.91 10.64
CA ALA A 89 -12.05 17.63 10.93
C ALA A 89 -12.62 17.63 12.35
N THR A 90 -13.83 17.13 12.50
CA THR A 90 -14.49 16.92 13.81
C THR A 90 -15.26 15.61 13.78
N LEU A 91 -15.70 15.10 14.94
CA LEU A 91 -16.58 13.93 14.99
C LEU A 91 -17.89 14.13 14.21
N LYS A 92 -18.40 15.36 14.13
CA LYS A 92 -19.61 15.70 13.37
C LYS A 92 -19.34 15.98 11.89
N ASN A 93 -18.08 16.18 11.52
CA ASN A 93 -17.62 16.43 10.15
C ASN A 93 -16.30 15.67 9.90
N PRO A 94 -16.36 14.33 9.76
CA PRO A 94 -15.16 13.54 9.55
C PRO A 94 -14.69 13.67 8.10
N ILE A 95 -13.68 14.52 7.88
CA ILE A 95 -13.17 14.85 6.54
C ILE A 95 -12.40 13.69 5.92
N TRP A 96 -11.71 12.90 6.74
CA TRP A 96 -10.78 11.86 6.31
C TRP A 96 -11.38 10.48 6.58
N ALA A 97 -11.57 9.72 5.52
CA ALA A 97 -12.02 8.33 5.55
C ALA A 97 -10.82 7.40 5.46
N THR A 98 -10.98 6.19 5.98
CA THR A 98 -9.97 5.14 6.02
C THR A 98 -10.64 3.76 5.99
N VAL A 99 -9.82 2.71 6.02
CA VAL A 99 -10.20 1.30 6.04
C VAL A 99 -9.29 0.57 7.05
N GLU A 100 -9.72 -0.58 7.54
CA GLU A 100 -8.80 -1.53 8.19
C GLU A 100 -8.33 -2.54 7.14
N VAL A 101 -7.06 -2.91 7.20
CA VAL A 101 -6.46 -3.95 6.36
C VAL A 101 -5.87 -5.06 7.22
N GLU A 102 -5.96 -6.29 6.74
CA GLU A 102 -5.37 -7.47 7.35
C GLU A 102 -4.26 -8.06 6.48
N TYR A 103 -3.28 -8.69 7.12
CA TYR A 103 -2.20 -9.40 6.44
C TYR A 103 -2.74 -10.54 5.57
N VAL A 104 -2.22 -10.68 4.35
CA VAL A 104 -2.48 -11.84 3.48
C VAL A 104 -1.20 -12.60 3.21
N GLU A 105 -0.21 -11.95 2.60
CA GLU A 105 1.07 -12.57 2.31
C GLU A 105 2.21 -11.55 2.23
N LYS A 106 3.42 -12.02 2.51
CA LYS A 106 4.67 -11.32 2.20
C LYS A 106 5.29 -12.06 1.02
N PHE A 107 5.74 -11.33 0.00
CA PHE A 107 6.37 -11.96 -1.14
C PHE A 107 7.75 -12.51 -0.77
N PRO A 108 8.11 -13.73 -1.24
CA PRO A 108 9.46 -14.25 -1.09
C PRO A 108 10.50 -13.44 -1.88
N TYR A 109 10.09 -12.82 -2.99
CA TYR A 109 10.93 -11.90 -3.77
C TYR A 109 10.31 -10.49 -3.77
N PHE A 110 11.07 -9.49 -3.34
CA PHE A 110 10.61 -8.10 -3.31
C PHE A 110 10.54 -7.53 -4.73
N VAL A 111 9.37 -7.04 -5.13
CA VAL A 111 9.16 -6.51 -6.48
C VAL A 111 9.49 -5.03 -6.49
N SER A 112 10.68 -4.67 -6.96
CA SER A 112 11.15 -3.28 -6.97
C SER A 112 10.39 -2.42 -7.98
N LEU A 113 10.45 -1.10 -7.81
CA LEU A 113 9.94 -0.15 -8.79
C LEU A 113 10.61 -0.33 -10.17
N MET A 114 11.83 -0.88 -10.24
CA MET A 114 12.48 -1.19 -11.50
C MET A 114 11.78 -2.37 -12.19
N ASP A 115 11.51 -3.45 -11.46
CA ASP A 115 10.77 -4.62 -12.00
C ASP A 115 9.38 -4.21 -12.53
N LEU A 116 8.72 -3.29 -11.83
CA LEU A 116 7.44 -2.72 -12.30
C LEU A 116 7.60 -1.94 -13.61
N LYS A 117 8.72 -1.22 -13.80
CA LYS A 117 9.01 -0.44 -15.00
C LYS A 117 9.50 -1.28 -16.18
N ASP A 118 10.04 -2.46 -15.93
CA ASP A 118 10.51 -3.34 -17.01
C ASP A 118 9.36 -4.20 -17.58
N SER A 119 8.24 -4.27 -16.87
CA SER A 119 7.06 -5.00 -17.30
C SER A 119 6.16 -4.20 -18.25
N LEU A 120 5.86 -4.75 -19.43
CA LEU A 120 4.99 -4.11 -20.43
C LEU A 120 3.54 -3.95 -19.95
N ILE A 121 3.01 -4.94 -19.21
CA ILE A 121 1.62 -4.90 -18.72
C ILE A 121 1.42 -3.87 -17.61
N LEU A 122 2.52 -3.42 -16.96
CA LEU A 122 2.50 -2.50 -15.84
C LEU A 122 2.74 -1.05 -16.24
N GLN A 123 3.09 -0.74 -17.50
CA GLN A 123 3.42 0.63 -17.94
C GLN A 123 2.32 1.66 -17.66
N GLU A 124 1.06 1.24 -17.67
CA GLU A 124 -0.09 2.13 -17.51
C GLU A 124 -0.57 2.28 -16.06
N ILE A 125 0.11 1.67 -15.07
CA ILE A 125 -0.31 1.87 -13.68
C ILE A 125 -0.06 3.31 -13.25
N VAL A 126 -1.03 3.91 -12.55
CA VAL A 126 -0.96 5.30 -12.09
C VAL A 126 0.26 5.56 -11.19
N LEU A 127 0.84 4.52 -10.59
CA LEU A 127 2.10 4.60 -9.84
C LEU A 127 3.27 5.14 -10.70
N LEU A 128 3.34 4.76 -11.97
CA LEU A 128 4.46 5.09 -12.87
C LEU A 128 4.29 6.43 -13.59
N ASN A 129 3.09 7.02 -13.53
CA ASN A 129 2.82 8.32 -14.14
C ASN A 129 3.72 9.42 -13.53
N LYS A 130 4.37 10.20 -14.39
CA LYS A 130 5.23 11.31 -13.97
C LYS A 130 4.47 12.27 -13.05
N GLY A 131 5.01 12.48 -11.84
CA GLY A 131 4.43 13.39 -10.85
C GLY A 131 3.28 12.80 -10.02
N SER A 132 2.94 11.53 -10.19
CA SER A 132 1.93 10.85 -9.37
C SER A 132 2.31 10.89 -7.89
N ARG A 133 1.46 11.51 -7.07
CA ARG A 133 1.60 11.57 -5.59
C ARG A 133 0.50 10.79 -4.88
N LEU A 134 -0.20 9.92 -5.60
CA LEU A 134 -1.30 9.14 -5.06
C LEU A 134 -0.75 7.97 -4.23
N SER A 135 -1.28 7.78 -3.02
CA SER A 135 -0.89 6.72 -2.08
C SER A 135 -1.81 5.50 -2.10
N ILE A 136 -3.02 5.66 -2.63
CA ILE A 136 -4.02 4.61 -2.82
C ILE A 136 -4.36 4.57 -4.31
N ILE A 137 -3.97 3.50 -4.99
CA ILE A 137 -4.00 3.42 -6.44
C ILE A 137 -4.86 2.23 -6.87
N PRO A 138 -5.87 2.42 -7.74
CA PRO A 138 -6.58 1.28 -8.33
C PRO A 138 -5.66 0.50 -9.28
N ILE A 139 -5.77 -0.83 -9.23
CA ILE A 139 -4.97 -1.77 -10.03
C ILE A 139 -5.95 -2.67 -10.79
N LYS A 140 -5.68 -2.92 -12.08
CA LYS A 140 -6.45 -3.91 -12.85
C LYS A 140 -6.08 -5.32 -12.40
N HIS A 141 -7.00 -6.26 -12.52
CA HIS A 141 -6.77 -7.65 -12.11
C HIS A 141 -5.50 -8.25 -12.75
N GLU A 142 -5.30 -8.05 -14.05
CA GLU A 142 -4.15 -8.59 -14.79
C GLU A 142 -2.82 -7.97 -14.32
N GLN A 143 -2.86 -6.71 -13.87
CA GLN A 143 -1.69 -6.03 -13.32
C GLN A 143 -1.36 -6.54 -11.93
N PHE A 144 -2.38 -6.78 -11.10
CA PHE A 144 -2.21 -7.38 -9.78
C PHE A 144 -1.58 -8.77 -9.88
N ASP A 145 -2.11 -9.62 -10.76
CA ASP A 145 -1.60 -10.97 -11.00
C ASP A 145 -0.17 -10.95 -11.52
N ALA A 146 0.17 -10.03 -12.43
CA ALA A 146 1.54 -9.87 -12.92
C ALA A 146 2.52 -9.50 -11.80
N ILE A 147 2.16 -8.56 -10.93
CA ILE A 147 3.01 -8.16 -9.79
C ILE A 147 3.15 -9.30 -8.79
N ARG A 148 2.05 -10.00 -8.49
CA ARG A 148 2.07 -11.17 -7.61
C ARG A 148 2.96 -12.27 -8.19
N ALA A 149 2.89 -12.54 -9.49
CA ALA A 149 3.75 -13.53 -10.15
C ALA A 149 5.24 -13.18 -10.05
N LEU A 150 5.60 -11.90 -10.21
CA LEU A 150 6.97 -11.43 -9.95
C LEU A 150 7.38 -11.66 -8.49
N GLY A 151 6.47 -11.43 -7.54
CA GLY A 151 6.70 -11.66 -6.12
C GLY A 151 6.99 -13.12 -5.75
N HIS A 152 6.55 -14.08 -6.57
CA HIS A 152 6.76 -15.52 -6.37
C HIS A 152 7.79 -16.16 -7.32
N SER A 153 8.38 -15.38 -8.22
CA SER A 153 9.37 -15.87 -9.17
C SER A 153 10.72 -15.23 -8.88
N PRO A 154 11.82 -16.02 -8.81
CA PRO A 154 13.15 -15.44 -8.69
C PRO A 154 13.39 -14.47 -9.86
N HIS A 155 13.78 -13.25 -9.54
CA HIS A 155 14.24 -12.26 -10.50
C HIS A 155 15.53 -11.64 -9.96
N GLU A 156 16.34 -11.05 -10.86
CA GLU A 156 17.58 -10.41 -10.43
C GLU A 156 17.25 -9.35 -9.37
N PRO A 157 17.85 -9.44 -8.17
CA PRO A 157 17.62 -8.42 -7.17
C PRO A 157 18.10 -7.07 -7.74
N PRO A 158 17.43 -5.96 -7.40
CA PRO A 158 17.92 -4.64 -7.76
C PRO A 158 19.38 -4.51 -7.30
N ALA A 159 20.24 -3.90 -8.11
CA ALA A 159 21.69 -3.80 -7.92
C ALA A 159 22.14 -3.18 -6.57
N PHE A 160 21.20 -2.73 -5.74
CA PHE A 160 21.42 -2.26 -4.39
C PHE A 160 20.35 -2.85 -3.45
N LEU A 161 20.75 -3.77 -2.57
CA LEU A 161 19.93 -4.22 -1.44
C LEU A 161 20.26 -3.38 -0.21
N PRO A 162 19.26 -2.93 0.58
CA PRO A 162 19.53 -2.35 1.88
C PRO A 162 20.11 -3.43 2.82
N PRO A 163 20.93 -3.04 3.83
CA PRO A 163 21.77 -3.96 4.60
C PRO A 163 21.04 -5.08 5.37
N ASN A 164 19.71 -5.06 5.46
CA ASN A 164 18.92 -6.05 6.20
C ASN A 164 18.23 -7.11 5.31
N PHE A 165 18.55 -7.18 4.01
CA PHE A 165 17.89 -8.11 3.08
C PHE A 165 18.54 -9.51 3.02
N GLU A 166 19.72 -9.71 3.61
CA GLU A 166 20.49 -10.96 3.48
C GLU A 166 20.06 -12.09 4.46
N GLU A 167 19.19 -11.84 5.44
CA GLU A 167 18.97 -12.85 6.51
C GLU A 167 18.08 -14.05 6.15
N HIS A 168 17.48 -14.10 4.95
CA HIS A 168 16.51 -15.17 4.62
C HIS A 168 16.74 -15.88 3.27
N LEU A 169 17.95 -15.83 2.73
CA LEU A 169 18.36 -16.67 1.60
C LEU A 169 19.25 -17.84 2.06
N PHE A 170 18.68 -18.77 2.83
CA PHE A 170 19.22 -20.13 3.02
C PHE A 170 18.09 -21.14 3.23
#